data_AF-A0A7M5X2I9-F1
#
_entry.id   AF-A0A7M5X2I9-F1
#
_cell.length_a   1.000
_cell.length_b   1.000
_cell.length_c   1.000
_cell.angle_alpha   90.00
_cell.angle_beta   90.00
_cell.angle_gamma   90.00
#
_symmetry.space_group_name_H-M   'P 1'
#
loop_
_entity.id
_entity.type
_entity.pdbx_description
1 polymer ?
#
loop_
_entity_poly.entity_id
_entity_poly.type
_entity_poly.pdbx_seq_one_letter_code
_entity_poly.pdbx_strand_id
1 'polypeptide(L)'
;MINSEMIRMLYKYMVILSTLILYTQAQTQPRSQPEYHSACAPVLSYVETNPDHKFEPLVVKLHRCVGKNRGSSSRKECVPETMENVTFYVDDYSGRFPPPTAILSNHTSCKEKCRLNSSVCNENQSWDQFDCSCTCAVQSPPKCEDPLYWDSRHCACVCPKQGRPKQCNKFKYFSEDSCGCICEPKRERKCRRQGQFLDPDTCYCTQYPPYVEAQEAFDCSHEGVISKVGLVLLIIFEAFAIVIAFVMYRKYCASRAPCNRPKHYQHADDTLPDDRSLDGNEHDKYSIDTPTIGLQSGQIALKHRTQNTNNNKLYINNGGAGKTSSSSYDVLIKEQSTEYLHDQTEPYDWRQSYKDMVKV
;
A
#
# COMPACT_ATOMS: atom_id res chain seq x y z
N MET A 1 -85.00 -17.98 2.15
CA MET A 1 -84.16 -19.06 2.70
C MET A 1 -82.72 -18.82 2.26
N ILE A 2 -81.84 -18.45 3.18
CA ILE A 2 -80.41 -18.30 2.88
C ILE A 2 -79.85 -19.72 2.77
N ASN A 3 -79.35 -20.08 1.58
CA ASN A 3 -78.81 -21.39 1.31
C ASN A 3 -77.61 -21.65 2.22
N SER A 4 -77.62 -22.77 2.96
CA SER A 4 -76.55 -23.18 3.89
C SER A 4 -75.17 -23.19 3.21
N GLU A 5 -75.12 -23.50 1.92
CA GLU A 5 -73.89 -23.48 1.12
C GLU A 5 -73.30 -22.06 0.95
N MET A 6 -74.15 -21.04 0.91
CA MET A 6 -73.70 -19.65 0.81
C MET A 6 -73.00 -19.18 2.10
N ILE A 7 -73.50 -19.62 3.26
CA ILE A 7 -72.91 -19.30 4.57
C ILE A 7 -71.53 -19.97 4.72
N ARG A 8 -71.39 -21.23 4.27
CA ARG A 8 -70.10 -21.93 4.28
C ARG A 8 -69.06 -21.27 3.37
N MET A 9 -69.47 -20.76 2.21
CA MET A 9 -68.60 -20.00 1.31
C MET A 9 -68.12 -18.68 1.93
N LEU A 10 -69.04 -17.91 2.54
CA LEU A 10 -68.69 -16.65 3.20
C LEU A 10 -67.77 -16.86 4.40
N TYR A 11 -67.97 -17.91 5.20
CA TYR A 11 -67.08 -18.22 6.32
C TYR A 11 -65.65 -18.56 5.84
N LYS A 12 -65.50 -19.39 4.80
CA LYS A 12 -64.19 -19.69 4.21
C LYS A 12 -63.51 -18.42 3.68
N TYR A 13 -64.28 -17.54 3.04
CA TYR A 13 -63.75 -16.27 2.52
C TYR A 13 -63.28 -15.35 3.66
N MET A 14 -64.05 -15.23 4.75
CA MET A 14 -63.68 -14.42 5.92
C MET A 14 -62.43 -14.96 6.64
N VAL A 15 -62.27 -16.28 6.75
CA VAL A 15 -61.06 -16.91 7.31
C VAL A 15 -59.84 -16.63 6.41
N ILE A 16 -59.98 -16.77 5.09
CA ILE A 16 -58.88 -16.48 4.17
C ILE A 16 -58.51 -14.98 4.22
N LEU A 17 -59.49 -14.08 4.19
CA LEU A 17 -59.26 -12.64 4.22
C LEU A 17 -58.57 -12.21 5.53
N SER A 18 -58.99 -12.75 6.68
CA SER A 18 -58.35 -12.45 7.97
C SER A 18 -56.92 -12.98 8.06
N THR A 19 -56.63 -14.17 7.51
CA THR A 19 -55.24 -14.66 7.44
C THR A 19 -54.36 -13.82 6.51
N LEU A 20 -54.89 -13.31 5.39
CA LEU A 20 -54.16 -12.42 4.49
C LEU A 20 -53.87 -11.06 5.14
N ILE A 21 -54.81 -10.51 5.92
CA ILE A 21 -54.60 -9.25 6.66
C ILE A 21 -53.52 -9.42 7.75
N LEU A 22 -53.51 -10.54 8.46
CA LEU A 22 -52.46 -10.82 9.46
C LEU A 22 -51.09 -11.05 8.79
N TYR A 23 -51.05 -11.69 7.62
CA TYR A 23 -49.81 -11.90 6.87
C TYR A 23 -49.20 -10.59 6.35
N THR A 24 -50.02 -9.62 5.94
CA THR A 24 -49.52 -8.31 5.47
C THR A 24 -48.99 -7.43 6.61
N GLN A 25 -49.56 -7.52 7.82
CA GLN A 25 -49.06 -6.77 8.98
C GLN A 25 -47.73 -7.33 9.52
N ALA A 26 -47.47 -8.63 9.35
CA ALA A 26 -46.20 -9.23 9.78
C ALA A 26 -44.98 -8.80 8.95
N GLN A 27 -45.18 -8.29 7.72
CA GLN A 27 -44.07 -7.87 6.83
C GLN A 27 -43.71 -6.39 6.92
N THR A 28 -44.46 -5.57 7.67
CA THR A 28 -44.20 -4.13 7.81
C THR A 28 -43.63 -3.78 9.19
N GLN A 29 -42.85 -4.65 9.83
CA GLN A 29 -41.89 -4.11 10.79
C GLN A 29 -40.96 -3.22 9.98
N PRO A 30 -40.88 -1.90 10.27
CA PRO A 30 -39.89 -1.05 9.64
C PRO A 30 -38.57 -1.72 9.95
N ARG A 31 -37.95 -2.30 8.91
CA ARG A 31 -36.62 -2.87 9.00
C ARG A 31 -35.79 -1.70 9.43
N SER A 32 -35.49 -1.60 10.72
CA SER A 32 -34.73 -0.51 11.31
C SER A 32 -33.48 -0.46 10.45
N GLN A 33 -33.40 0.53 9.56
CA GLN A 33 -32.26 0.60 8.68
C GLN A 33 -31.09 0.72 9.63
N PRO A 34 -30.09 -0.17 9.53
CA PRO A 34 -28.93 -0.07 10.40
C PRO A 34 -28.45 1.37 10.26
N GLU A 35 -28.48 2.09 11.38
CA GLU A 35 -28.13 3.50 11.41
C GLU A 35 -26.70 3.57 10.88
N TYR A 36 -26.58 3.96 9.61
CA TYR A 36 -25.33 3.84 8.89
C TYR A 36 -24.47 4.99 9.36
N HIS A 37 -23.73 4.76 10.44
CA HIS A 37 -22.75 5.71 10.95
C HIS A 37 -21.66 5.89 9.89
N SER A 38 -21.82 6.95 9.11
CA SER A 38 -21.04 7.24 7.90
C SER A 38 -19.70 7.92 8.18
N ALA A 39 -19.40 8.20 9.44
CA ALA A 39 -18.15 8.82 9.88
C ALA A 39 -17.51 7.95 10.96
N CYS A 40 -16.17 7.96 11.00
CA CYS A 40 -15.41 7.37 12.09
C CYS A 40 -15.59 8.25 13.34
N ALA A 41 -16.46 7.81 14.25
CA ALA A 41 -16.85 8.58 15.43
C ALA A 41 -17.12 7.67 16.64
N PRO A 42 -17.04 8.20 17.87
CA PRO A 42 -17.48 7.47 19.04
C PRO A 42 -19.01 7.30 18.99
N VAL A 43 -19.47 6.06 19.04
CA VAL A 43 -20.90 5.73 19.08
C VAL A 43 -21.16 4.90 20.32
N LEU A 44 -22.28 5.15 20.98
CA LEU A 44 -22.72 4.38 22.14
C LEU A 44 -22.92 2.91 21.75
N SER A 45 -22.20 2.02 22.42
CA SER A 45 -22.18 0.59 22.14
C SER A 45 -22.21 -0.22 23.43
N TYR A 46 -22.58 -1.50 23.33
CA TYR A 46 -22.56 -2.44 24.45
C TYR A 46 -21.21 -3.14 24.49
N VAL A 47 -20.58 -3.12 25.65
CA VAL A 47 -19.25 -3.70 25.89
C VAL A 47 -19.39 -4.71 27.00
N GLU A 48 -18.84 -5.89 26.80
CA GLU A 48 -18.72 -6.90 27.86
C GLU A 48 -17.86 -6.37 28.99
N THR A 49 -18.38 -6.48 30.22
CA THR A 49 -17.68 -6.06 31.42
C THR A 49 -16.52 -7.00 31.76
N ASN A 50 -16.67 -8.28 31.43
CA ASN A 50 -15.67 -9.32 31.64
C ASN A 50 -15.83 -10.45 30.61
N PRO A 51 -14.78 -10.83 29.86
CA PRO A 51 -14.82 -11.96 28.92
C PRO A 51 -15.24 -13.30 29.54
N ASP A 52 -14.96 -13.50 30.83
CA ASP A 52 -15.33 -14.72 31.56
C ASP A 52 -16.79 -14.72 32.04
N HIS A 53 -17.54 -13.63 31.82
CA HIS A 53 -18.95 -13.50 32.23
C HIS A 53 -19.19 -13.70 33.75
N LYS A 54 -18.18 -13.44 34.59
CA LYS A 54 -18.24 -13.63 36.05
C LYS A 54 -18.85 -12.45 36.82
N PHE A 55 -19.14 -11.35 36.13
CA PHE A 55 -19.53 -10.08 36.75
C PHE A 55 -20.89 -9.63 36.24
N GLU A 56 -21.72 -9.10 37.14
CA GLU A 56 -22.93 -8.37 36.79
C GLU A 56 -22.76 -6.85 36.96
N PRO A 57 -23.25 -6.03 36.00
CA PRO A 57 -23.89 -6.45 34.75
C PRO A 57 -22.89 -7.04 33.74
N LEU A 58 -23.33 -8.01 32.93
CA LEU A 58 -22.50 -8.66 31.89
C LEU A 58 -22.03 -7.69 30.80
N VAL A 59 -22.86 -6.69 30.49
CA VAL A 59 -22.60 -5.66 29.50
C VAL A 59 -22.89 -4.29 30.06
N VAL A 60 -22.09 -3.31 29.66
CA VAL A 60 -22.30 -1.88 29.96
C VAL A 60 -22.33 -1.06 28.68
N LYS A 61 -22.96 0.12 28.73
CA LYS A 61 -22.98 1.07 27.61
C LYS A 61 -21.76 1.99 27.68
N LEU A 62 -20.95 2.00 26.64
CA LEU A 62 -19.76 2.85 26.50
C LEU A 62 -19.62 3.35 25.06
N HIS A 63 -18.94 4.48 24.86
CA HIS A 63 -18.63 4.95 23.52
C HIS A 63 -17.48 4.13 22.93
N ARG A 64 -17.69 3.61 21.72
CA ARG A 64 -16.72 2.87 20.93
C ARG A 64 -16.57 3.49 19.56
N CYS A 65 -15.35 3.46 19.04
CA CYS A 65 -15.06 3.98 17.71
C CYS A 65 -15.57 2.99 16.67
N VAL A 66 -16.52 3.44 15.87
CA VAL A 66 -17.13 2.66 14.79
C VAL A 66 -17.29 3.54 13.56
N GLY A 67 -17.67 2.90 12.46
CA GLY A 67 -17.88 3.59 11.19
C GLY A 67 -16.62 3.74 10.37
N LYS A 68 -16.74 4.49 9.27
CA LYS A 68 -15.70 4.68 8.27
C LYS A 68 -15.99 5.97 7.51
N ASN A 69 -15.00 6.85 7.35
CA ASN A 69 -15.21 8.10 6.66
C ASN A 69 -15.48 7.88 5.16
N ARG A 70 -16.25 8.80 4.55
CA ARG A 70 -16.49 8.78 3.11
C ARG A 70 -15.15 8.90 2.36
N GLY A 71 -14.92 8.00 1.40
CA GLY A 71 -13.67 7.95 0.62
C GLY A 71 -12.50 7.25 1.32
N SER A 72 -12.67 6.82 2.57
CA SER A 72 -11.66 6.04 3.28
C SER A 72 -11.42 4.70 2.57
N SER A 73 -10.15 4.30 2.44
CA SER A 73 -9.79 3.02 1.83
C SER A 73 -10.18 1.86 2.76
N SER A 74 -10.36 0.66 2.22
CA SER A 74 -10.54 -0.55 3.05
C SER A 74 -9.31 -0.91 3.89
N ARG A 75 -8.20 -0.19 3.68
CA ARG A 75 -6.92 -0.34 4.40
C ARG A 75 -6.85 0.51 5.68
N LYS A 76 -7.84 1.38 5.90
CA LYS A 76 -8.03 2.16 7.13
C LYS A 76 -9.04 1.49 8.05
N GLU A 77 -8.84 1.68 9.35
CA GLU A 77 -9.76 1.30 10.41
C GLU A 77 -10.01 2.49 11.33
N CYS A 78 -11.21 2.55 11.89
CA CYS A 78 -11.58 3.57 12.87
C CYS A 78 -11.09 3.13 14.26
N VAL A 79 -10.20 3.92 14.86
CA VAL A 79 -9.55 3.60 16.14
C VAL A 79 -9.72 4.77 17.12
N PRO A 80 -9.67 4.53 18.44
CA PRO A 80 -9.66 5.60 19.43
C PRO A 80 -8.42 6.48 19.26
N GLU A 81 -8.64 7.79 19.23
CA GLU A 81 -7.57 8.78 19.32
C GLU A 81 -7.38 9.23 20.76
N THR A 82 -8.47 9.49 21.47
CA THR A 82 -8.47 9.75 22.91
C THR A 82 -9.45 8.82 23.62
N MET A 83 -9.12 8.47 24.85
CA MET A 83 -9.92 7.58 25.68
C MET A 83 -9.81 7.97 27.15
N GLU A 84 -10.86 7.67 27.90
CA GLU A 84 -10.95 7.86 29.34
C GLU A 84 -11.26 6.53 30.01
N ASN A 85 -10.65 6.24 31.15
CA ASN A 85 -10.95 5.03 31.92
C ASN A 85 -12.16 5.30 32.82
N VAL A 86 -13.21 4.50 32.65
CA VAL A 86 -14.43 4.55 33.47
C VAL A 86 -14.43 3.35 34.39
N THR A 87 -14.69 3.59 35.68
CA THR A 87 -14.76 2.54 36.70
C THR A 87 -16.22 2.21 36.98
N PHE A 88 -16.56 0.93 36.87
CA PHE A 88 -17.88 0.39 37.18
C PHE A 88 -17.79 -0.48 38.43
N TYR A 89 -18.78 -0.37 39.32
CA TYR A 89 -18.99 -1.37 40.36
C TYR A 89 -19.64 -2.59 39.74
N VAL A 90 -19.11 -3.76 40.05
CA VAL A 90 -19.61 -5.03 39.53
C VAL A 90 -19.88 -6.01 40.67
N ASP A 91 -20.90 -6.83 40.52
CA ASP A 91 -21.19 -7.93 41.44
C ASP A 91 -20.57 -9.22 40.90
N ASP A 92 -19.82 -9.93 41.74
CA ASP A 92 -19.23 -11.24 41.42
C ASP A 92 -19.87 -12.38 42.21
N TYR A 93 -20.98 -12.11 42.89
CA TYR A 93 -21.71 -13.00 43.79
C TYR A 93 -20.90 -13.55 44.97
N SER A 94 -19.69 -13.05 45.21
CA SER A 94 -18.86 -13.50 46.33
C SER A 94 -19.28 -12.91 47.68
N GLY A 95 -20.15 -11.89 47.65
CA GLY A 95 -20.56 -11.13 48.83
C GLY A 95 -19.44 -10.28 49.44
N ARG A 96 -18.35 -10.04 48.70
CA ARG A 96 -17.23 -9.20 49.16
C ARG A 96 -17.64 -7.72 49.23
N PHE A 97 -17.20 -7.04 50.30
CA PHE A 97 -17.38 -5.60 50.48
C PHE A 97 -16.02 -4.90 50.68
N PRO A 98 -15.70 -3.83 49.92
CA PRO A 98 -16.51 -3.24 48.84
C PRO A 98 -16.63 -4.19 47.63
N PRO A 99 -17.68 -4.02 46.80
CA PRO A 99 -17.82 -4.80 45.57
C PRO A 99 -16.60 -4.56 44.66
N PRO A 100 -16.18 -5.59 43.89
CA PRO A 100 -15.09 -5.42 42.93
C PRO A 100 -15.43 -4.34 41.90
N THR A 101 -14.39 -3.76 41.30
CA THR A 101 -14.53 -2.75 40.24
C THR A 101 -13.97 -3.25 38.93
N ALA A 102 -14.66 -2.92 37.84
CA ALA A 102 -14.19 -3.12 36.47
C ALA A 102 -13.78 -1.77 35.88
N ILE A 103 -12.56 -1.70 35.32
CA ILE A 103 -12.05 -0.50 34.64
C ILE A 103 -12.13 -0.75 33.15
N LEU A 104 -12.93 0.03 32.45
CA LEU A 104 -13.15 -0.08 31.01
C LEU A 104 -12.81 1.23 30.31
N SER A 105 -12.27 1.15 29.10
CA SER A 105 -11.95 2.33 28.29
C SER A 105 -13.20 2.87 27.58
N ASN A 106 -13.52 4.14 27.78
CA ASN A 106 -14.53 4.90 27.05
C ASN A 106 -13.85 5.74 25.97
N HIS A 107 -14.22 5.59 24.70
CA HIS A 107 -13.58 6.34 23.62
C HIS A 107 -14.20 7.74 23.53
N THR A 108 -13.40 8.78 23.67
CA THR A 108 -13.87 10.18 23.66
C THR A 108 -13.66 10.87 22.31
N SER A 109 -12.69 10.40 21.51
CA SER A 109 -12.54 10.78 20.10
C SER A 109 -11.99 9.64 19.26
N CYS A 110 -12.28 9.66 17.96
CA CYS A 110 -11.87 8.62 17.01
C CYS A 110 -11.13 9.21 15.82
N LYS A 111 -10.22 8.43 15.26
CA LYS A 111 -9.56 8.73 13.99
C LYS A 111 -9.43 7.51 13.12
N GLU A 112 -9.25 7.74 11.83
CA GLU A 112 -8.85 6.66 10.93
C GLU A 112 -7.34 6.44 11.02
N LYS A 113 -6.97 5.17 11.17
CA LYS A 113 -5.58 4.72 11.17
C LYS A 113 -5.42 3.61 10.15
N CYS A 114 -4.27 3.56 9.50
CA CYS A 114 -3.94 2.43 8.64
C CYS A 114 -3.85 1.14 9.47
N ARG A 115 -4.44 0.06 8.95
CA ARG A 115 -4.36 -1.28 9.55
C ARG A 115 -2.93 -1.83 9.54
N LEU A 116 -2.21 -1.52 8.47
CA LEU A 116 -0.80 -1.84 8.29
C LEU A 116 0.05 -0.60 8.59
N ASN A 117 1.35 -0.81 8.75
CA ASN A 117 2.33 0.24 9.02
C ASN A 117 3.56 0.03 8.13
N SER A 118 4.55 0.91 8.25
CA SER A 118 5.77 0.89 7.40
C SER A 118 6.57 -0.42 7.42
N SER A 119 6.40 -1.29 8.43
CA SER A 119 7.09 -2.58 8.49
C SER A 119 6.70 -3.56 7.37
N VAL A 120 5.58 -3.32 6.67
CA VAL A 120 5.19 -4.16 5.52
C VAL A 120 5.89 -3.75 4.22
N CYS A 121 6.53 -2.59 4.19
CA CYS A 121 7.28 -2.12 3.03
C CYS A 121 8.67 -2.74 2.99
N ASN A 122 9.18 -3.00 1.79
CA ASN A 122 10.57 -3.40 1.62
C ASN A 122 11.52 -2.18 1.69
N GLU A 123 12.82 -2.44 1.66
CA GLU A 123 13.87 -1.41 1.78
C GLU A 123 13.83 -0.34 0.67
N ASN A 124 13.22 -0.66 -0.48
CA ASN A 124 13.10 0.26 -1.63
C ASN A 124 11.75 1.01 -1.66
N GLN A 125 10.95 0.85 -0.61
CA GLN A 125 9.61 1.39 -0.50
C GLN A 125 9.49 2.34 0.69
N SER A 126 8.66 3.35 0.50
CA SER A 126 8.24 4.31 1.52
C SER A 126 6.77 4.11 1.84
N TRP A 127 6.42 4.16 3.13
CA TRP A 127 5.03 4.03 3.56
C TRP A 127 4.28 5.35 3.42
N ASP A 128 3.20 5.36 2.64
CA ASP A 128 2.27 6.47 2.55
C ASP A 128 1.17 6.31 3.61
N GLN A 129 1.19 7.19 4.61
CA GLN A 129 0.24 7.21 5.71
C GLN A 129 -1.18 7.64 5.28
N PHE A 130 -1.30 8.41 4.19
CA PHE A 130 -2.59 8.88 3.68
C PHE A 130 -3.31 7.77 2.90
N ASP A 131 -2.57 7.05 2.05
CA ASP A 131 -3.13 5.98 1.21
C ASP A 131 -3.11 4.59 1.87
N CYS A 132 -2.35 4.47 2.97
CA CYS A 132 -2.06 3.21 3.66
C CYS A 132 -1.45 2.18 2.72
N SER A 133 -0.42 2.58 1.99
CA SER A 133 0.28 1.73 1.01
C SER A 133 1.75 2.04 0.91
N CYS A 134 2.52 1.04 0.49
CA CYS A 134 3.92 1.22 0.11
C CYS A 134 3.99 1.83 -1.30
N THR A 135 4.78 2.89 -1.43
CA THR A 135 5.11 3.55 -2.69
C THR A 135 6.61 3.39 -2.95
N CYS A 136 7.03 3.39 -4.22
CA CYS A 136 8.46 3.34 -4.52
C CYS A 136 9.13 4.65 -4.14
N ALA A 137 10.23 4.57 -3.40
CA ALA A 137 11.01 5.76 -3.03
C ALA A 137 11.67 6.40 -4.27
N VAL A 138 11.92 5.61 -5.31
CA VAL A 138 12.55 6.06 -6.55
C VAL A 138 11.52 6.73 -7.46
N GLN A 139 11.75 8.00 -7.83
CA GLN A 139 10.86 8.76 -8.72
C GLN A 139 10.82 8.21 -10.15
N SER A 140 11.97 7.73 -10.64
CA SER A 140 12.12 7.16 -11.98
C SER A 140 12.62 5.72 -11.89
N PRO A 141 11.88 4.74 -12.44
CA PRO A 141 12.32 3.35 -12.49
C PRO A 141 13.74 3.22 -13.06
N PRO A 142 14.68 2.58 -12.35
CA PRO A 142 15.98 2.28 -12.93
C PRO A 142 15.80 1.32 -14.12
N LYS A 143 16.71 1.41 -15.08
CA LYS A 143 16.78 0.43 -16.16
C LYS A 143 17.25 -0.90 -15.58
N CYS A 144 16.45 -1.94 -15.72
CA CYS A 144 16.83 -3.30 -15.34
C CYS A 144 17.72 -3.93 -16.42
N GLU A 145 18.65 -4.78 -16.00
CA GLU A 145 19.42 -5.62 -16.92
C GLU A 145 18.50 -6.68 -17.51
N ASP A 146 18.59 -6.93 -18.82
CA ASP A 146 17.83 -8.00 -19.44
C ASP A 146 18.30 -9.36 -18.86
N PRO A 147 17.37 -10.25 -18.47
CA PRO A 147 15.93 -10.29 -18.81
C PRO A 147 14.99 -9.75 -17.70
N LEU A 148 15.49 -9.03 -16.71
CA LEU A 148 14.68 -8.48 -15.62
C LEU A 148 13.86 -7.28 -16.10
N TYR A 149 12.73 -7.02 -15.44
CA TYR A 149 11.94 -5.82 -15.67
C TYR A 149 11.55 -5.17 -14.35
N TRP A 150 11.29 -3.86 -14.38
CA TRP A 150 10.92 -3.12 -13.18
C TRP A 150 9.45 -3.42 -12.79
N ASP A 151 9.24 -3.98 -11.60
CA ASP A 151 7.89 -4.12 -11.03
C ASP A 151 7.62 -2.99 -10.03
N SER A 152 6.75 -2.06 -10.40
CA SER A 152 6.36 -0.92 -9.58
C SER A 152 5.70 -1.30 -8.25
N ARG A 153 5.21 -2.53 -8.09
CA ARG A 153 4.65 -3.00 -6.81
C ARG A 153 5.70 -3.48 -5.84
N HIS A 154 6.85 -3.94 -6.33
CA HIS A 154 7.96 -4.40 -5.50
C HIS A 154 9.12 -3.40 -5.48
N CYS A 155 9.09 -2.38 -6.33
CA CYS A 155 10.14 -1.37 -6.45
C CYS A 155 11.51 -2.02 -6.64
N ALA A 156 11.54 -3.04 -7.49
CA ALA A 156 12.71 -3.85 -7.78
C ALA A 156 12.65 -4.38 -9.22
N CYS A 157 13.81 -4.70 -9.76
CA CYS A 157 13.93 -5.50 -10.97
C CYS A 157 13.59 -6.95 -10.63
N VAL A 158 12.59 -7.51 -11.29
CA VAL A 158 12.10 -8.87 -11.05
C VAL A 158 11.99 -9.63 -12.37
N CYS A 159 11.92 -10.96 -12.25
CA CYS A 159 11.77 -11.81 -13.42
C CYS A 159 10.34 -11.83 -13.99
N PRO A 160 10.18 -11.89 -15.32
CA PRO A 160 8.87 -12.01 -15.97
C PRO A 160 8.18 -13.31 -15.54
N LYS A 161 6.94 -13.18 -15.05
CA LYS A 161 6.14 -14.34 -14.62
C LYS A 161 5.90 -15.33 -15.75
N GLN A 162 5.76 -14.82 -16.99
CA GLN A 162 5.51 -15.62 -18.19
C GLN A 162 6.73 -16.48 -18.58
N GLY A 163 7.95 -16.08 -18.17
CA GLY A 163 9.18 -16.82 -18.46
C GLY A 163 9.58 -17.83 -17.38
N ARG A 164 8.89 -17.85 -16.23
CA ARG A 164 9.24 -18.75 -15.12
C ARG A 164 8.77 -20.18 -15.43
N PRO A 165 9.68 -21.15 -15.59
CA PRO A 165 9.28 -22.54 -15.76
C PRO A 165 8.58 -23.02 -14.49
N LYS A 166 7.50 -23.79 -14.65
CA LYS A 166 6.74 -24.34 -13.50
C LYS A 166 7.63 -25.16 -12.56
N GLN A 167 8.62 -25.85 -13.13
CA GLN A 167 9.57 -26.65 -12.40
C GLN A 167 10.89 -26.66 -13.18
N CYS A 168 12.00 -26.44 -12.47
CA CYS A 168 13.33 -26.67 -13.03
C CYS A 168 13.66 -28.17 -13.03
N ASN A 169 14.60 -28.59 -13.89
CA ASN A 169 15.12 -29.96 -13.88
C ASN A 169 15.65 -30.36 -12.48
N LYS A 170 15.73 -31.66 -12.18
CA LYS A 170 16.06 -32.22 -10.84
C LYS A 170 17.32 -31.65 -10.16
N PHE A 171 18.25 -31.06 -10.90
CA PHE A 171 19.50 -30.49 -10.38
C PHE A 171 19.64 -28.97 -10.59
N LYS A 172 18.54 -28.34 -10.99
CA LYS A 172 18.44 -26.90 -11.21
C LYS A 172 17.43 -26.30 -10.25
N TYR A 173 17.67 -25.05 -9.87
CA TYR A 173 16.71 -24.23 -9.15
C TYR A 173 16.51 -22.91 -9.92
N PHE A 174 15.34 -22.31 -9.75
CA PHE A 174 15.07 -21.02 -10.37
C PHE A 174 15.81 -19.93 -9.60
N SER A 175 16.67 -19.19 -10.30
CA SER A 175 17.33 -18.01 -9.76
C SER A 175 16.54 -16.76 -10.16
N GLU A 176 16.18 -15.96 -9.16
CA GLU A 176 15.55 -14.65 -9.38
C GLU A 176 16.56 -13.63 -9.97
N ASP A 177 17.87 -13.87 -9.82
CA ASP A 177 18.90 -12.95 -10.34
C ASP A 177 19.11 -13.14 -11.85
N SER A 178 19.01 -14.37 -12.35
CA SER A 178 19.23 -14.69 -13.77
C SER A 178 17.95 -15.01 -14.55
N CYS A 179 16.80 -14.94 -13.88
CA CYS A 179 15.49 -15.34 -14.40
C CYS A 179 15.46 -16.68 -15.14
N GLY A 180 16.21 -17.65 -14.62
CA GLY A 180 16.44 -18.91 -15.29
C GLY A 180 16.70 -20.06 -14.33
N CYS A 181 16.62 -21.28 -14.84
CA CYS A 181 17.01 -22.47 -14.10
C CYS A 181 18.53 -22.65 -14.14
N ILE A 182 19.19 -22.42 -13.02
CA ILE A 182 20.63 -22.60 -12.85
C ILE A 182 20.94 -23.83 -12.00
N CYS A 183 22.12 -24.40 -12.16
CA CYS A 183 22.54 -25.58 -11.41
C CYS A 183 22.73 -25.27 -9.92
N GLU A 184 22.42 -26.23 -9.04
CA GLU A 184 22.67 -26.07 -7.61
C GLU A 184 24.16 -25.87 -7.27
N PRO A 185 24.55 -24.92 -6.38
CA PRO A 185 25.95 -24.67 -6.05
C PRO A 185 26.64 -25.90 -5.42
N LYS A 186 25.86 -26.79 -4.80
CA LYS A 186 26.36 -28.06 -4.24
C LYS A 186 26.89 -29.00 -5.33
N ARG A 187 26.24 -29.03 -6.49
CA ARG A 187 26.67 -29.84 -7.64
C ARG A 187 27.98 -29.32 -8.21
N GLU A 188 28.07 -28.01 -8.41
CA GLU A 188 29.30 -27.35 -8.88
C GLU A 188 30.50 -27.67 -7.99
N ARG A 189 30.34 -27.50 -6.66
CA ARG A 189 31.39 -27.85 -5.69
C ARG A 189 31.78 -29.32 -5.74
N LYS A 190 30.82 -30.22 -6.00
CA LYS A 190 31.08 -31.67 -6.12
C LYS A 190 31.89 -31.99 -7.38
N CYS A 191 31.49 -31.46 -8.53
CA CYS A 191 32.24 -31.67 -9.78
C CYS A 191 33.67 -31.13 -9.66
N ARG A 192 33.82 -29.91 -9.12
CA ARG A 192 35.12 -29.29 -8.90
C ARG A 192 36.04 -30.12 -8.00
N ARG A 193 35.50 -30.76 -6.95
CA ARG A 193 36.27 -31.68 -6.08
C ARG A 193 36.73 -32.96 -6.79
N GLN A 194 36.01 -33.37 -7.84
CA GLN A 194 36.33 -34.54 -8.64
C GLN A 194 37.25 -34.21 -9.82
N GLY A 195 37.71 -32.96 -9.95
CA GLY A 195 38.47 -32.50 -11.12
C GLY A 195 37.66 -32.51 -12.41
N GLN A 196 36.33 -32.37 -12.31
CA GLN A 196 35.39 -32.38 -13.42
C GLN A 196 34.73 -31.01 -13.58
N PHE A 197 34.25 -30.73 -14.79
CA PHE A 197 33.51 -29.51 -15.13
C PHE A 197 32.00 -29.75 -14.97
N LEU A 198 31.25 -28.70 -14.65
CA LEU A 198 29.79 -28.77 -14.58
C LEU A 198 29.22 -28.30 -15.93
N ASP A 199 28.45 -29.15 -16.58
CA ASP A 199 27.66 -28.76 -17.74
C ASP A 199 26.49 -27.85 -17.29
N PRO A 200 26.39 -26.59 -17.77
CA PRO A 200 25.37 -25.64 -17.33
C PRO A 200 23.94 -26.04 -17.74
N ASP A 201 23.77 -26.85 -18.78
CA ASP A 201 22.46 -27.24 -19.30
C ASP A 201 21.90 -28.46 -18.56
N THR A 202 22.76 -29.46 -18.33
CA THR A 202 22.33 -30.71 -17.70
C THR A 202 22.65 -30.79 -16.20
N CYS A 203 23.58 -29.97 -15.71
CA CYS A 203 24.13 -30.01 -14.36
C CYS A 203 24.79 -31.35 -13.97
N TYR A 204 25.25 -32.11 -14.97
CA TYR A 204 26.09 -33.28 -14.76
C TYR A 204 27.57 -32.89 -14.79
N CYS A 205 28.38 -33.65 -14.07
CA CYS A 205 29.82 -33.47 -14.08
C CYS A 205 30.39 -34.17 -15.33
N THR A 206 31.16 -33.44 -16.14
CA THR A 206 31.80 -33.92 -17.36
C THR A 206 33.32 -33.86 -17.21
N GLN A 207 34.04 -34.78 -17.86
CA GLN A 207 35.51 -34.76 -17.85
C GLN A 207 36.08 -33.68 -18.76
N TYR A 208 35.35 -33.32 -19.81
CA TYR A 208 35.71 -32.26 -20.73
C TYR A 208 35.03 -30.96 -20.28
N PRO A 209 35.70 -29.80 -20.41
CA PRO A 209 35.01 -28.53 -20.27
C PRO A 209 33.82 -28.54 -21.23
N PRO A 210 32.65 -28.01 -20.82
CA PRO A 210 31.55 -27.82 -21.76
C PRO A 210 32.14 -27.10 -22.97
N TYR A 211 31.86 -27.62 -24.16
CA TYR A 211 32.26 -26.93 -25.39
C TYR A 211 31.48 -25.62 -25.38
N VAL A 212 32.10 -24.58 -24.82
CA VAL A 212 31.69 -23.22 -25.04
C VAL A 212 32.07 -23.04 -26.48
N GLU A 213 31.11 -23.28 -27.37
CA GLU A 213 31.17 -22.83 -28.75
C GLU A 213 31.57 -21.37 -28.60
N ALA A 214 32.84 -21.08 -28.86
CA ALA A 214 33.39 -19.77 -28.64
C ALA A 214 32.53 -18.87 -29.52
N GLN A 215 31.58 -18.17 -28.90
CA GLN A 215 30.75 -17.21 -29.60
C GLN A 215 31.77 -16.31 -30.25
N GLU A 216 31.89 -16.47 -31.56
CA GLU A 216 32.88 -15.79 -32.37
C GLU A 216 32.76 -14.34 -31.98
N ALA A 217 33.84 -13.84 -31.37
CA ALA A 217 33.92 -12.47 -30.95
C ALA A 217 33.60 -11.64 -32.18
N PHE A 218 32.42 -11.01 -32.15
CA PHE A 218 32.13 -9.82 -32.91
C PHE A 218 32.58 -9.89 -34.37
N ASP A 219 31.82 -10.64 -35.18
CA ASP A 219 31.86 -10.44 -36.62
C ASP A 219 31.36 -9.00 -36.90
N CYS A 220 32.32 -8.07 -37.01
CA CYS A 220 32.12 -6.71 -37.51
C CYS A 220 31.74 -6.70 -39.00
N SER A 221 31.32 -7.81 -39.60
CA SER A 221 30.69 -7.84 -40.92
C SER A 221 29.21 -7.44 -40.81
N HIS A 222 28.96 -6.20 -40.42
CA HIS A 222 27.80 -5.49 -40.94
C HIS A 222 28.12 -5.12 -42.40
N GLU A 223 28.26 -6.12 -43.28
CA GLU A 223 27.98 -5.96 -44.70
C GLU A 223 26.47 -5.69 -44.81
N GLY A 224 26.12 -4.43 -44.52
CA GLY A 224 24.87 -3.84 -44.98
C GLY A 224 24.92 -3.85 -46.49
N VAL A 225 24.55 -4.98 -47.10
CA VAL A 225 24.18 -5.05 -48.51
C VAL A 225 22.88 -4.27 -48.62
N ILE A 226 22.99 -2.93 -48.62
CA ILE A 226 22.01 -2.08 -49.25
C ILE A 226 21.93 -2.64 -50.66
N SER A 227 20.85 -3.40 -50.92
CA SER A 227 20.54 -3.91 -52.24
C SER A 227 20.87 -2.82 -53.26
N LYS A 228 21.51 -3.18 -54.38
CA LYS A 228 21.81 -2.20 -55.44
C LYS A 228 20.57 -1.37 -55.81
N VAL A 229 19.38 -1.94 -55.63
CA VAL A 229 18.09 -1.25 -55.77
C VAL A 229 17.86 -0.18 -54.69
N GLY A 230 18.16 -0.47 -53.42
CA GLY A 230 18.06 0.48 -52.32
C GLY A 230 18.99 1.69 -52.49
N LEU A 231 20.20 1.49 -52.99
CA LEU A 231 21.15 2.58 -53.25
C LEU A 231 20.68 3.49 -54.39
N VAL A 232 20.13 2.90 -55.46
CA VAL A 232 19.52 3.66 -56.56
C VAL A 232 18.32 4.47 -56.08
N LEU A 233 17.45 3.90 -55.23
CA LEU A 233 16.29 4.61 -54.68
C LEU A 233 16.71 5.78 -53.77
N LEU A 234 17.78 5.62 -53.00
CA LEU A 234 18.31 6.69 -52.14
C LEU A 234 18.84 7.86 -52.97
N ILE A 235 19.58 7.58 -54.05
CA ILE A 235 20.05 8.62 -55.00
C ILE A 235 18.87 9.34 -55.67
N ILE A 236 17.83 8.61 -56.10
CA ILE A 236 16.63 9.20 -56.70
C ILE A 236 15.92 10.12 -55.69
N PHE A 237 15.80 9.69 -54.43
CA PHE A 237 15.17 10.47 -53.38
C PHE A 237 15.92 11.78 -53.10
N GLU A 238 17.25 11.74 -53.01
CA GLU A 238 18.05 12.96 -52.82
C GLU A 238 17.96 13.91 -54.01
N ALA A 239 18.03 13.39 -55.24
CA ALA A 239 17.85 14.21 -56.44
C ALA A 239 16.47 14.91 -56.46
N PHE A 240 15.42 14.19 -56.05
CA PHE A 240 14.07 14.75 -55.96
C PHE A 240 13.96 15.84 -54.89
N ALA A 241 14.58 15.63 -53.72
CA ALA A 241 14.63 16.62 -52.65
C ALA A 241 15.34 17.92 -53.09
N ILE A 242 16.44 17.81 -53.82
CA ILE A 242 17.17 18.97 -54.37
C ILE A 242 16.29 19.76 -55.36
N VAL A 243 15.56 19.07 -56.25
CA VAL A 243 14.65 19.72 -57.20
C VAL A 243 13.53 20.46 -56.47
N ILE A 244 12.92 19.85 -55.45
CA ILE A 244 11.88 20.50 -54.64
C ILE A 244 12.47 21.74 -53.94
N ALA A 245 13.63 21.61 -53.29
CA ALA A 245 14.29 22.72 -52.62
C ALA A 245 14.59 23.86 -53.59
N PHE A 246 15.04 23.57 -54.82
CA PHE A 246 15.30 24.56 -55.85
C PHE A 246 14.02 25.27 -56.33
N VAL A 247 12.92 24.54 -56.53
CA VAL A 247 11.62 25.13 -56.88
C VAL A 247 11.10 26.03 -55.76
N MET A 248 11.19 25.56 -54.51
CA MET A 248 10.82 26.34 -53.33
C MET A 248 11.68 27.59 -53.19
N TYR A 249 13.00 27.48 -53.40
CA TYR A 249 13.94 28.60 -53.39
C TYR A 249 13.61 29.61 -54.49
N ARG A 250 13.32 29.17 -55.72
CA ARG A 250 12.90 30.07 -56.80
C ARG A 250 11.60 30.79 -56.49
N LYS A 251 10.60 30.10 -55.93
CA LYS A 251 9.37 30.75 -55.46
C LYS A 251 9.63 31.75 -54.34
N TYR A 252 10.48 31.38 -53.38
CA TYR A 252 10.88 32.26 -52.27
C TYR A 252 11.58 33.53 -52.79
N CYS A 253 12.53 33.40 -53.70
CA CYS A 253 13.20 34.55 -54.30
C CYS A 253 12.29 35.39 -55.19
N ALA A 254 11.39 34.77 -55.97
CA ALA A 254 10.40 35.49 -56.78
C ALA A 254 9.41 36.29 -55.92
N SER A 255 9.06 35.80 -54.73
CA SER A 255 8.24 36.52 -53.76
C SER A 255 8.95 37.73 -53.12
N ARG A 256 10.27 37.88 -53.36
CA ARG A 256 11.12 38.91 -52.74
C ARG A 256 11.85 39.83 -53.72
N ALA A 257 11.48 39.87 -55.01
CA ALA A 257 12.06 40.89 -55.89
C ALA A 257 11.62 42.33 -55.47
N PRO A 258 12.50 43.34 -55.67
CA PRO A 258 12.64 44.46 -54.74
C PRO A 258 11.79 45.69 -55.10
N CYS A 259 11.06 46.25 -54.13
CA CYS A 259 10.60 47.64 -54.19
C CYS A 259 11.75 48.56 -53.71
N ASN A 260 12.34 49.29 -54.65
CA ASN A 260 13.43 50.23 -54.43
C ASN A 260 12.88 51.59 -53.93
N ARG A 261 13.22 51.96 -52.68
CA ARG A 261 13.52 53.31 -52.10
C ARG A 261 12.54 54.51 -52.26
N PRO A 262 12.75 55.65 -51.56
CA PRO A 262 13.32 55.89 -50.22
C PRO A 262 12.48 56.89 -49.38
N LYS A 263 12.73 57.01 -48.06
CA LYS A 263 12.65 58.32 -47.37
C LYS A 263 13.77 58.47 -46.35
N HIS A 264 14.49 59.58 -46.54
CA HIS A 264 15.33 60.28 -45.59
C HIS A 264 14.74 60.29 -44.17
N TYR A 265 15.59 60.13 -43.15
CA TYR A 265 15.56 60.99 -41.96
C TYR A 265 16.96 61.03 -41.31
N GLN A 266 17.27 62.20 -40.76
CA GLN A 266 18.56 62.72 -40.33
C GLN A 266 19.01 62.24 -38.94
N HIS A 267 20.34 62.27 -38.76
CA HIS A 267 21.15 62.65 -37.58
C HIS A 267 20.64 62.40 -36.15
N ALA A 268 21.48 61.71 -35.37
CA ALA A 268 22.07 62.12 -34.06
C ALA A 268 22.75 60.85 -33.48
N ASP A 269 24.07 60.75 -33.51
CA ASP A 269 25.06 61.24 -32.52
C ASP A 269 25.55 60.08 -31.64
N ASP A 270 26.88 59.90 -31.71
CA ASP A 270 27.82 59.61 -30.62
C ASP A 270 27.47 58.55 -29.57
N THR A 271 28.16 57.40 -29.58
CA THR A 271 29.30 57.16 -28.67
C THR A 271 29.98 55.79 -28.91
N LEU A 272 31.31 55.86 -28.98
CA LEU A 272 32.40 54.87 -28.76
C LEU A 272 32.14 53.75 -27.68
N PRO A 273 33.08 52.79 -27.44
CA PRO A 273 33.86 51.95 -28.37
C PRO A 273 34.10 50.50 -27.84
N ASP A 274 34.79 49.73 -28.67
CA ASP A 274 35.88 48.77 -28.36
C ASP A 274 35.68 47.54 -27.46
N ASP A 275 35.82 46.40 -28.15
CA ASP A 275 37.00 45.51 -28.09
C ASP A 275 37.57 45.14 -26.71
N ARG A 276 37.52 43.83 -26.44
CA ARG A 276 38.65 42.98 -26.02
C ARG A 276 38.11 41.55 -25.90
N SER A 277 38.54 40.60 -26.73
CA SER A 277 39.84 39.92 -26.64
C SER A 277 40.14 39.48 -25.21
N LEU A 278 40.14 38.17 -24.95
CA LEU A 278 41.35 37.49 -24.50
C LEU A 278 41.10 36.00 -24.27
N ASP A 279 42.01 35.24 -24.86
CA ASP A 279 42.43 33.90 -24.49
C ASP A 279 42.66 33.73 -22.98
N GLY A 280 42.61 32.48 -22.54
CA GLY A 280 43.17 32.05 -21.26
C GLY A 280 42.68 30.65 -20.93
N ASN A 281 43.44 29.62 -21.27
CA ASN A 281 44.45 28.98 -20.42
C ASN A 281 43.82 28.08 -19.33
N GLU A 282 44.06 26.77 -19.32
CA GLU A 282 45.32 26.07 -18.98
C GLU A 282 45.25 25.58 -17.52
N HIS A 283 45.72 24.34 -17.28
CA HIS A 283 46.04 23.73 -15.98
C HIS A 283 44.85 23.37 -15.05
N ASP A 284 44.79 22.27 -14.29
CA ASP A 284 45.71 21.18 -13.94
C ASP A 284 44.86 19.99 -13.41
N LYS A 285 45.21 18.73 -13.70
CA LYS A 285 45.81 17.74 -12.77
C LYS A 285 45.43 17.90 -11.28
N TYR A 286 44.88 16.84 -10.64
CA TYR A 286 45.59 16.06 -9.60
C TYR A 286 44.76 14.88 -9.03
N SER A 287 45.50 13.77 -8.85
CA SER A 287 45.44 12.64 -7.92
C SER A 287 44.15 11.93 -7.50
N ILE A 288 44.13 10.67 -7.96
CA ILE A 288 43.89 9.40 -7.25
C ILE A 288 44.31 9.42 -5.77
N ASP A 289 43.46 8.90 -4.88
CA ASP A 289 43.87 8.15 -3.69
C ASP A 289 42.85 7.04 -3.39
N THR A 290 43.38 5.81 -3.29
CA THR A 290 42.70 4.59 -2.81
C THR A 290 43.35 4.21 -1.48
N PRO A 291 42.61 3.64 -0.53
CA PRO A 291 43.22 2.76 0.47
C PRO A 291 42.71 1.32 0.35
N THR A 292 43.69 0.44 0.52
CA THR A 292 43.71 -1.00 0.31
C THR A 292 43.67 -1.72 1.67
N ILE A 293 42.80 -2.74 1.75
CA ILE A 293 42.88 -4.01 2.53
C ILE A 293 43.01 -3.97 4.06
N GLY A 294 42.06 -4.67 4.70
CA GLY A 294 42.22 -5.31 6.01
C GLY A 294 41.53 -6.67 6.04
N LEU A 295 42.28 -7.73 5.74
CA LEU A 295 41.91 -9.14 5.93
C LEU A 295 41.94 -9.51 7.43
N GLN A 296 40.88 -10.13 7.96
CA GLN A 296 41.02 -11.04 9.08
C GLN A 296 40.15 -12.30 8.88
N SER A 297 40.85 -13.43 8.83
CA SER A 297 40.33 -14.80 8.87
C SER A 297 40.00 -15.19 10.32
N GLY A 298 38.84 -15.79 10.55
CA GLY A 298 38.49 -16.47 11.80
C GLY A 298 37.55 -17.64 11.53
N GLN A 299 37.97 -18.82 11.96
CA GLN A 299 37.43 -20.14 11.64
C GLN A 299 36.40 -20.65 12.66
N ILE A 300 35.46 -21.47 12.16
CA ILE A 300 34.82 -22.67 12.77
C ILE A 300 33.84 -22.47 13.94
N ALA A 301 32.56 -22.83 13.72
CA ALA A 301 31.88 -23.93 14.45
C ALA A 301 30.51 -24.28 13.85
N LEU A 302 30.39 -25.51 13.36
CA LEU A 302 29.12 -26.20 13.09
C LEU A 302 28.50 -26.65 14.43
N LYS A 303 27.20 -26.41 14.63
CA LYS A 303 26.37 -27.29 15.47
C LYS A 303 24.94 -27.40 14.93
N HIS A 304 24.53 -28.65 14.78
CA HIS A 304 23.24 -29.14 14.30
C HIS A 304 22.07 -28.86 15.28
N ARG A 305 20.88 -28.64 14.69
CA ARG A 305 19.59 -29.32 14.98
C ARG A 305 19.03 -29.26 16.42
N THR A 306 17.86 -28.63 16.58
CA THR A 306 16.58 -29.32 16.87
C THR A 306 15.40 -28.34 16.88
N GLN A 307 14.32 -28.73 16.20
CA GLN A 307 12.96 -28.29 16.51
C GLN A 307 12.59 -28.76 17.93
N ASN A 308 11.78 -27.98 18.66
CA ASN A 308 10.48 -28.37 19.23
C ASN A 308 10.13 -27.60 20.52
N THR A 309 8.81 -27.45 20.72
CA THR A 309 8.03 -27.17 21.94
C THR A 309 8.09 -25.78 22.60
N ASN A 310 6.92 -25.13 22.57
CA ASN A 310 6.13 -24.67 23.72
C ASN A 310 6.90 -24.30 24.99
N ASN A 311 6.71 -23.07 25.47
CA ASN A 311 6.44 -22.83 26.90
C ASN A 311 5.84 -21.44 27.11
N ASN A 312 4.56 -21.42 27.47
CA ASN A 312 3.99 -20.43 28.37
C ASN A 312 4.87 -20.36 29.63
N LYS A 313 5.34 -19.18 29.99
CA LYS A 313 5.98 -18.96 31.29
C LYS A 313 5.23 -17.87 32.05
N LEU A 314 4.34 -18.37 32.90
CA LEU A 314 3.82 -17.71 34.09
C LEU A 314 5.01 -17.19 34.92
N TYR A 315 4.99 -15.91 35.30
CA TYR A 315 5.83 -15.39 36.38
C TYR A 315 4.91 -14.90 37.50
N ILE A 316 4.96 -15.60 38.64
CA ILE A 316 4.42 -15.13 39.92
C ILE A 316 5.59 -15.03 40.91
N ASN A 317 5.76 -13.79 41.41
CA ASN A 317 6.28 -13.33 42.70
C ASN A 317 7.63 -13.82 43.26
N ASN A 318 8.51 -12.88 43.64
CA ASN A 318 8.46 -12.27 44.99
C ASN A 318 9.64 -11.28 45.23
N GLY A 319 9.35 -10.22 45.98
CA GLY A 319 10.24 -9.70 47.02
C GLY A 319 11.21 -8.58 46.63
N GLY A 320 10.86 -7.35 46.99
CA GLY A 320 11.80 -6.21 46.98
C GLY A 320 11.24 -5.01 47.74
N ALA A 321 11.50 -4.96 49.03
CA ALA A 321 11.18 -3.84 49.91
C ALA A 321 11.95 -2.57 49.50
N GLY A 322 11.29 -1.41 49.54
CA GLY A 322 12.04 -0.15 49.49
C GLY A 322 11.23 1.11 49.14
N LYS A 323 10.93 1.87 50.19
CA LYS A 323 10.86 3.34 50.27
C LYS A 323 9.64 4.04 49.67
N THR A 324 8.86 4.52 50.62
CA THR A 324 7.86 5.60 50.59
C THR A 324 8.37 6.88 49.94
N SER A 325 7.69 7.33 48.88
CA SER A 325 7.57 8.73 48.52
C SER A 325 6.10 9.05 48.28
N SER A 326 5.55 9.82 49.21
CA SER A 326 4.19 10.35 49.17
C SER A 326 4.08 11.39 48.06
N SER A 327 3.36 11.08 46.99
CA SER A 327 2.87 12.05 46.02
C SER A 327 1.35 12.00 46.03
N SER A 328 0.76 13.06 46.57
CA SER A 328 -0.68 13.31 46.63
C SER A 328 -1.20 13.49 45.20
N TYR A 329 -2.05 12.56 44.76
CA TYR A 329 -2.87 12.76 43.57
C TYR A 329 -4.30 13.03 44.04
N ASP A 330 -4.76 14.26 43.84
CA ASP A 330 -6.17 14.62 44.00
C ASP A 330 -6.99 13.89 42.93
N VAL A 331 -7.68 12.84 43.35
CA VAL A 331 -8.68 12.16 42.53
C VAL A 331 -9.95 13.02 42.59
N LEU A 332 -10.20 13.77 41.52
CA LEU A 332 -11.48 14.41 41.28
C LEU A 332 -12.52 13.31 40.98
N ILE A 333 -13.19 12.84 42.04
CA ILE A 333 -14.42 12.06 41.93
C ILE A 333 -15.49 13.05 41.45
N LYS A 334 -15.75 13.08 40.14
CA LYS A 334 -17.01 13.64 39.63
C LYS A 334 -18.10 12.61 39.93
N GLU A 335 -18.91 12.91 40.93
CA GLU A 335 -20.22 12.28 41.10
C GLU A 335 -21.05 12.55 39.84
N GLN A 336 -21.10 11.57 38.93
CA GLN A 336 -22.18 11.49 37.96
C GLN A 336 -23.27 10.64 38.61
N SER A 337 -24.38 11.29 38.94
CA SER A 337 -25.61 10.67 39.38
C SER A 337 -26.02 9.60 38.36
N THR A 338 -25.98 8.35 38.78
CA THR A 338 -26.64 7.24 38.07
C THR A 338 -28.14 7.44 38.19
N GLU A 339 -28.70 8.21 37.27
CA GLU A 339 -30.14 8.24 37.06
C GLU A 339 -30.54 6.89 36.44
N TYR A 340 -31.18 6.07 37.25
CA TYR A 340 -31.85 4.84 36.81
C TYR A 340 -32.97 5.27 35.85
N LEU A 341 -32.68 5.32 34.55
CA LEU A 341 -33.69 5.59 33.53
C LEU A 341 -34.65 4.40 33.46
N HIS A 342 -35.79 4.58 34.12
CA HIS A 342 -36.98 3.80 33.82
C HIS A 342 -37.46 4.24 32.43
N ASP A 343 -37.42 3.31 31.48
CA ASP A 343 -37.80 3.50 30.09
C ASP A 343 -39.30 3.85 30.00
N GLN A 344 -39.61 5.15 30.03
CA GLN A 344 -40.87 5.68 29.55
C GLN A 344 -40.62 6.30 28.18
N THR A 345 -40.80 5.49 27.14
CA THR A 345 -40.94 5.98 25.77
C THR A 345 -42.25 6.77 25.64
N GLU A 346 -42.22 8.08 25.86
CA GLU A 346 -43.21 8.97 25.25
C GLU A 346 -42.80 9.28 23.80
N PRO A 347 -43.76 9.35 22.86
CA PRO A 347 -43.47 9.60 21.46
C PRO A 347 -42.96 11.04 21.25
N TYR A 348 -41.76 11.14 20.72
CA TYR A 348 -41.10 12.40 20.34
C TYR A 348 -41.91 13.16 19.27
N ASP A 349 -42.57 14.26 19.66
CA ASP A 349 -43.28 15.17 18.75
C ASP A 349 -42.32 16.19 18.13
N TRP A 350 -41.92 15.93 16.88
CA TRP A 350 -41.01 16.76 16.10
C TRP A 350 -41.57 18.16 15.76
N ARG A 351 -42.85 18.45 16.01
CA ARG A 351 -43.46 19.76 15.68
C ARG A 351 -43.06 20.89 16.61
N GLN A 352 -42.47 20.60 17.77
CA GLN A 352 -42.11 21.63 18.74
C GLN A 352 -40.75 22.30 18.45
N SER A 353 -39.84 21.63 17.72
CA SER A 353 -38.49 22.15 17.47
C SER A 353 -38.41 23.22 16.36
N TYR A 354 -39.49 23.50 15.63
CA TYR A 354 -39.51 24.53 14.58
C TYR A 354 -39.93 25.92 15.08
N LYS A 355 -40.45 26.03 16.31
CA LYS A 355 -40.92 27.31 16.88
C LYS A 355 -39.82 28.13 17.56
N ASP A 356 -38.67 27.51 17.87
CA ASP A 356 -37.57 28.18 18.57
C ASP A 356 -36.47 28.70 17.65
N MET A 357 -36.59 28.51 16.33
CA MET A 357 -35.65 29.08 15.33
C MET A 357 -36.15 30.38 14.66
N VAL A 358 -37.31 30.91 15.06
CA VAL A 358 -37.81 32.20 14.57
C VAL A 358 -38.28 33.05 15.75
N LYS A 359 -37.33 33.70 16.43
CA LYS A 359 -37.56 34.92 17.22
C LYS A 359 -36.24 35.67 17.41
N VAL A 360 -36.11 36.70 16.57
CA VAL A 360 -35.32 37.96 16.64
C VAL A 360 -33.98 37.93 17.35
#